data_AF-A0A377D7S0-F1
#
_entry.id   AF-A0A377D7S0-F1
#
_cell.length_a   1.000
_cell.length_b   1.000
_cell.length_c   1.000
_cell.angle_alpha   90.00
_cell.angle_beta   90.00
_cell.angle_gamma   90.00
#
_symmetry.space_group_name_H-M   'P 1'
#
loop_
_entity.id
_entity.type
_entity.pdbx_description
1 polymer ?
#
loop_
_entity_poly.entity_id
_entity_poly.type
_entity_poly.pdbx_seq_one_letter_code
_entity_poly.pdbx_strand_id
1 'polypeptide(L)' 'MSSAEDMLDFPALFGREAPVTLEIGFGMGASLVAMAKDRPEQDFLGIEVHSPGVGACLSSAHEEG' A
#
# COMPACT_ATOMS: atom_id res chain seq x y z
N MET A 1 8.04 -29.23 0.47
CA MET A 1 8.43 -27.88 0.05
C MET A 1 7.27 -27.32 -0.76
N SER A 2 6.50 -26.38 -0.19
CA SER A 2 5.49 -25.68 -0.99
C SER A 2 6.25 -24.69 -1.87
N SER A 3 6.28 -24.97 -3.17
CA SER A 3 6.79 -24.06 -4.19
C SER A 3 5.58 -23.47 -4.90
N ALA A 4 5.04 -22.40 -4.33
CA ALA A 4 4.13 -21.44 -4.92
C ALA A 4 4.08 -20.26 -3.93
N GLU A 5 4.22 -19.04 -4.43
CA GLU A 5 4.12 -17.82 -3.64
C GLU A 5 2.77 -17.81 -2.89
N ASP A 6 2.80 -17.77 -1.56
CA ASP A 6 1.58 -17.74 -0.76
C ASP A 6 0.81 -16.45 -1.08
N MET A 7 -0.48 -16.60 -1.41
CA MET A 7 -1.37 -15.46 -1.65
C MET A 7 -1.51 -14.62 -0.37
N LEU A 8 -1.53 -13.29 -0.53
CA LEU A 8 -1.76 -12.37 0.60
C LEU A 8 -3.17 -12.58 1.18
N ASP A 9 -3.24 -12.69 2.50
CA ASP A 9 -4.46 -12.58 3.28
C ASP A 9 -4.68 -11.11 3.68
N PHE A 10 -5.54 -10.40 2.94
CA PHE A 10 -5.79 -8.98 3.17
C PHE A 10 -6.45 -8.67 4.52
N PRO A 11 -7.48 -9.42 4.97
CA PRO A 11 -7.99 -9.27 6.33
C PRO A 11 -6.92 -9.40 7.40
N ALA A 12 -6.01 -10.37 7.27
CA ALA A 12 -4.90 -10.52 8.22
C ALA A 12 -3.88 -9.37 8.13
N LEU A 13 -3.60 -8.87 6.93
CA LEU A 13 -2.63 -7.78 6.70
C LEU A 13 -3.13 -6.43 7.23
N PHE A 14 -4.38 -6.06 6.95
CA PHE A 14 -4.95 -4.76 7.32
C PHE A 14 -5.74 -4.77 8.63
N GLY A 15 -6.03 -5.95 9.19
CA GLY A 15 -6.75 -6.10 10.45
C GLY A 15 -8.25 -5.81 10.36
N ARG A 16 -8.80 -5.72 9.15
CA ARG A 16 -10.22 -5.47 8.86
C ARG A 16 -10.61 -6.02 7.48
N GLU A 17 -11.92 -6.11 7.23
CA GLU A 17 -12.45 -6.34 5.89
C GLU A 17 -12.87 -5.00 5.27
N ALA A 18 -12.14 -4.57 4.25
CA ALA A 18 -12.44 -3.35 3.48
C ALA A 18 -12.04 -3.52 2.01
N PRO A 19 -12.56 -2.69 1.09
CA PRO A 19 -12.08 -2.67 -0.30
C PRO A 19 -10.57 -2.37 -0.35
N VAL A 20 -9.83 -3.16 -1.12
CA VAL A 20 -8.38 -2.98 -1.31
C VAL A 20 -8.11 -2.40 -2.69
N THR A 21 -7.43 -1.25 -2.73
CA THR A 21 -6.93 -0.63 -3.96
C THR A 21 -5.45 -0.93 -4.15
N LEU A 22 -5.06 -1.37 -5.34
CA LEU A 22 -3.66 -1.62 -5.72
C LEU A 22 -3.16 -0.55 -6.70
N GLU A 23 -2.02 0.07 -6.39
CA GLU A 23 -1.29 0.96 -7.31
C GLU A 23 0.07 0.35 -7.66
N ILE A 24 0.28 0.07 -8.96
CA ILE A 24 1.54 -0.49 -9.50
C ILE A 24 2.37 0.65 -10.10
N GLY A 25 3.62 0.78 -9.68
CA GLY A 25 4.50 1.85 -10.11
C GLY A 25 4.09 3.19 -9.49
N PHE A 26 3.89 3.23 -8.16
CA PHE A 26 3.42 4.43 -7.46
C PHE A 26 4.43 5.59 -7.47
N GLY A 27 5.67 5.37 -7.93
CA GLY A 27 6.71 6.39 -8.01
C GLY A 27 7.06 6.92 -6.63
N MET A 28 6.79 8.20 -6.37
CA MET A 28 7.04 8.83 -5.06
C MET A 28 5.91 8.64 -4.04
N GLY A 29 4.79 8.02 -4.43
CA GLY A 29 3.69 7.70 -3.52
C GLY A 29 2.69 8.82 -3.26
N ALA A 30 2.83 9.99 -3.89
CA ALA A 30 1.95 11.14 -3.63
C ALA A 30 0.46 10.84 -3.92
N SER A 31 0.19 10.12 -5.02
CA SER A 31 -1.16 9.67 -5.38
C SER A 31 -1.70 8.68 -4.35
N LEU A 32 -0.92 7.65 -4.03
CA LEU A 32 -1.26 6.60 -3.07
C LEU A 32 -1.61 7.16 -1.68
N VAL A 33 -0.75 8.02 -1.13
CA VAL A 33 -0.93 8.63 0.20
C VAL A 33 -2.16 9.53 0.22
N ALA A 34 -2.34 10.37 -0.80
CA ALA A 34 -3.52 11.24 -0.89
C ALA A 34 -4.82 10.42 -0.96
N MET A 35 -4.86 9.35 -1.77
CA MET A 35 -6.03 8.47 -1.85
C MET A 35 -6.33 7.77 -0.52
N ALA A 36 -5.30 7.29 0.18
CA ALA A 36 -5.43 6.65 1.49
C ALA A 36 -5.96 7.60 2.56
N LYS A 37 -5.46 8.84 2.56
CA LYS A 37 -5.91 9.89 3.48
C LYS A 37 -7.38 10.28 3.25
N ASP A 38 -7.78 10.41 1.99
CA ASP A 38 -9.15 10.81 1.63
C ASP A 38 -10.18 9.68 1.82
N ARG A 39 -9.74 8.41 1.88
CA ARG A 39 -10.61 7.22 1.97
C ARG A 39 -10.18 6.30 3.11
N PRO A 40 -10.29 6.74 4.38
CA PRO A 40 -9.88 5.93 5.54
C PRO A 40 -10.69 4.63 5.70
N GLU A 41 -11.84 4.51 5.03
CA GLU A 41 -12.66 3.30 4.98
C GLU A 41 -12.13 2.23 4.02
N GLN A 42 -11.14 2.53 3.18
CA GLN A 42 -10.50 1.60 2.23
C GLN A 42 -9.04 1.32 2.61
N ASP A 43 -8.53 0.20 2.11
CA ASP A 43 -7.13 -0.20 2.26
C ASP A 43 -6.37 -0.02 0.94
N PHE A 44 -5.08 0.28 1.04
CA PHE A 44 -4.24 0.61 -0.12
C PHE A 44 -2.95 -0.21 -0.10
N LEU A 45 -2.64 -0.85 -1.23
CA LEU A 45 -1.39 -1.58 -1.45
C LEU A 45 -0.63 -0.91 -2.61
N GLY A 46 0.62 -0.51 -2.37
CA GLY A 46 1.50 0.05 -3.38
C GLY A 46 2.61 -0.93 -3.76
N ILE A 47 2.91 -1.06 -5.06
CA ILE A 47 4.08 -1.78 -5.56
C ILE A 47 4.98 -0.80 -6.31
N GLU A 48 6.25 -0.72 -5.91
CA GLU A 48 7.28 0.08 -6.58
C GLU A 48 8.62 -0.66 -6.51
N VAL A 49 9.35 -0.66 -7.63
CA VAL A 49 10.65 -1.33 -7.75
C VAL A 49 11.81 -0.38 -7.46
N HIS A 50 11.57 0.93 -7.59
CA HIS A 50 12.55 1.97 -7.28
C HIS A 50 12.52 2.30 -5.78
N SER A 51 13.52 1.78 -5.05
CA SER A 51 13.59 1.91 -3.59
C SER A 51 13.58 3.35 -3.04
N PRO A 52 14.16 4.38 -3.70
CA PRO A 52 13.96 5.77 -3.27
C PRO A 52 12.50 6.23 -3.30
N GLY A 53 11.73 5.74 -4.28
CA GLY A 53 10.29 6.00 -4.37
C GLY A 53 9.53 5.40 -3.18
N VAL A 54 9.87 4.17 -2.81
CA VAL A 54 9.34 3.51 -1.60
C VAL A 54 9.66 4.33 -0.34
N GLY A 55 10.90 4.80 -0.20
CA GLY A 55 11.30 5.62 0.94
C GLY A 55 10.52 6.93 1.04
N ALA A 56 10.33 7.64 -0.07
CA ALA A 56 9.52 8.85 -0.14
C ALA A 56 8.05 8.59 0.25
N CYS A 57 7.47 7.50 -0.26
CA CYS A 57 6.10 7.11 0.05
C CYS A 57 5.92 6.82 1.55
N LEU A 58 6.86 6.10 2.18
CA LEU A 58 6.82 5.80 3.62
C LEU A 58 6.92 7.07 4.47
N SER A 59 7.79 8.01 4.11
CA SER A 59 7.90 9.30 4.82
C SER A 59 6.59 10.08 4.74
N SER A 60 6.03 10.24 3.54
CA SER A 60 4.78 10.97 3.35
C SER A 60 3.60 10.30 4.06
N ALA A 61 3.50 8.96 4.02
CA ALA A 61 2.45 8.24 4.74
C ALA A 61 2.56 8.41 6.27
N HIS A 62 3.78 8.49 6.80
CA HIS A 62 4.02 8.75 8.22
C HIS A 62 3.72 10.19 8.64
N GLU A 63 3.94 11.16 7.75
CA GLU A 63 3.66 12.58 8.02
C GLU A 63 2.17 12.93 7.98
N GLU A 64 1.40 12.22 7.14
CA GLU A 64 -0.02 12.51 6.88
C GLU A 64 -1.01 11.73 7.76
N GLY A 65 -0.52 10.82 8.63
CA GLY A 65 -1.32 9.98 9.53
C GLY A 65 -0.76 9.93 10.95
#